data_AF-A0A7J4PRB7-F1
#
_entry.id   AF-A0A7J4PRB7-F1
#
_cell.length_a   1.000
_cell.length_b   1.000
_cell.length_c   1.000
_cell.angle_alpha   90.00
_cell.angle_beta   90.00
_cell.angle_gamma   90.00
#
_symmetry.space_group_name_H-M   'P 1'
#
loop_
_entity.id
_entity.type
_entity.pdbx_description
1 polymer ?
#
loop_
_entity_poly.entity_id
_entity_poly.type
_entity_poly.pdbx_seq_one_letter_code
_entity_poly.pdbx_strand_id
1 'polypeptide(L)'
;MVGLVLIGGYALLHGDGGRDGTLGGDFCGKDIPDPYYLELKPADVQNPDEVIRYSSSIKSYATDLDVFEKAAFYEWYFKSHGFDVSFAYAEDFAGKGDDHVWLLVKNEKGEVVKVDPSFSEGGGRSMVPLNPEYAVYDQEFADIYEASDALGEGRWAWWKNKNACEVLNENVLLAEKDRAKRMAEA
;
A
#
# COMPACT_ATOMS: atom_id res chain seq x y z
N MET A 1 -15.43 20.17 47.08
CA MET A 1 -16.52 19.48 46.36
C MET A 1 -15.94 19.11 45.00
N VAL A 2 -15.68 17.82 44.78
CA VAL A 2 -14.98 17.28 43.59
C VAL A 2 -16.05 16.96 42.54
N GLY A 3 -15.95 17.56 41.35
CA GLY A 3 -16.85 17.30 40.22
C GLY A 3 -16.17 16.43 39.17
N LEU A 4 -16.72 15.23 38.97
CA LEU A 4 -16.30 14.22 37.98
C LEU A 4 -16.35 14.75 36.53
N VAL A 5 -15.33 14.40 35.74
CA VAL A 5 -15.34 14.48 34.28
C VAL A 5 -15.85 13.14 33.73
N LEU A 6 -16.94 13.17 32.98
CA LEU A 6 -17.50 12.01 32.28
C LEU A 6 -16.78 11.83 30.94
N ILE A 7 -15.96 10.78 30.81
CA ILE A 7 -15.43 10.32 29.53
C ILE A 7 -16.53 9.46 28.89
N GLY A 8 -17.20 10.00 27.88
CA GLY A 8 -18.19 9.29 27.09
C GLY A 8 -17.49 8.37 26.09
N GLY A 9 -17.50 7.07 26.35
CA GLY A 9 -17.19 6.05 25.35
C GLY A 9 -18.38 5.89 24.41
N TYR A 10 -18.16 6.10 23.11
CA TYR A 10 -19.15 5.78 22.09
C TYR A 10 -18.75 4.48 21.39
N ALA A 11 -19.54 3.44 21.64
CA ALA A 11 -19.57 2.22 20.86
C ALA A 11 -20.37 2.47 19.58
N LEU A 12 -19.82 2.07 18.44
CA LEU A 12 -20.56 1.93 17.19
C LEU A 12 -20.44 0.46 16.75
N LEU A 13 -21.54 -0.27 16.92
CA LEU A 13 -21.81 -1.58 16.34
C LEU A 13 -23.01 -1.42 15.40
N HIS A 14 -22.87 -1.76 14.11
CA HIS A 14 -23.42 -3.00 13.55
C HIS A 14 -23.47 -3.02 12.02
N GLY A 15 -23.20 -4.23 11.50
CA GLY A 15 -23.34 -4.71 10.13
C GLY A 15 -22.48 -5.98 9.96
N ASP A 16 -22.43 -6.88 10.94
CA ASP A 16 -23.18 -8.15 11.03
C ASP A 16 -22.47 -9.31 10.29
N GLY A 17 -21.68 -10.07 11.07
CA GLY A 17 -20.81 -11.16 10.60
C GLY A 17 -19.90 -11.74 11.70
N GLY A 18 -20.46 -11.99 12.89
CA GLY A 18 -19.96 -12.79 14.03
C GLY A 18 -18.46 -13.13 14.20
N ARG A 19 -17.80 -12.50 15.19
CA ARG A 19 -17.23 -13.14 16.41
C ARG A 19 -16.40 -12.13 17.23
N ASP A 20 -16.79 -11.95 18.49
CA ASP A 20 -15.96 -11.71 19.68
C ASP A 20 -14.90 -10.58 19.65
N GLY A 21 -15.33 -9.35 19.95
CA GLY A 21 -14.97 -8.66 21.21
C GLY A 21 -13.50 -8.41 21.60
N THR A 22 -12.56 -8.51 20.67
CA THR A 22 -11.16 -8.14 20.88
C THR A 22 -10.80 -7.08 19.84
N LEU A 23 -10.26 -5.93 20.25
CA LEU A 23 -9.59 -4.98 19.35
C LEU A 23 -8.27 -5.60 18.88
N GLY A 24 -8.41 -6.64 18.07
CA GLY A 24 -7.37 -7.47 17.49
C GLY A 24 -7.95 -8.09 16.23
N GLY A 25 -8.42 -7.24 15.32
CA GLY A 25 -8.81 -7.66 13.99
C GLY A 25 -7.56 -8.11 13.26
N ASP A 26 -7.49 -9.39 12.91
CA ASP A 26 -6.55 -9.89 11.94
C ASP A 26 -7.00 -9.29 10.59
N PHE A 27 -6.53 -8.07 10.25
CA PHE A 27 -6.83 -7.40 8.97
C PHE A 27 -6.22 -8.16 7.78
N CYS A 28 -5.49 -9.23 8.08
CA CYS A 28 -4.84 -10.12 7.17
C CYS A 28 -5.65 -11.41 7.10
N GLY A 29 -5.87 -11.88 5.89
CA GLY A 29 -6.82 -12.95 5.71
C GLY A 29 -6.94 -13.40 4.27
N LYS A 30 -8.08 -14.02 3.97
CA LYS A 30 -8.35 -14.56 2.64
C LYS A 30 -8.70 -13.48 1.62
N ASP A 31 -9.32 -12.41 2.07
CA ASP A 31 -9.93 -11.38 1.22
C ASP A 31 -9.11 -10.07 1.28
N ILE A 32 -9.28 -9.22 0.27
CA ILE A 32 -8.67 -7.87 0.24
C ILE A 32 -9.07 -7.10 1.52
N PRO A 33 -8.13 -6.44 2.22
CA PRO A 33 -8.44 -5.60 3.37
C PRO A 33 -9.51 -4.55 3.05
N ASP A 34 -10.46 -4.34 3.98
CA ASP A 34 -11.52 -3.33 3.86
C ASP A 34 -11.58 -2.45 5.13
N PRO A 35 -11.32 -1.13 5.04
CA PRO A 35 -10.88 -0.42 3.84
C PRO A 35 -9.45 -0.83 3.44
N TYR A 36 -9.17 -0.83 2.13
CA TYR A 36 -7.84 -1.16 1.64
C TYR A 36 -6.84 -0.04 1.92
N TYR A 37 -7.18 1.18 1.53
CA TYR A 37 -6.36 2.37 1.78
C TYR A 37 -6.66 2.97 3.14
N LEU A 38 -5.60 3.32 3.87
CA LEU A 38 -5.71 3.95 5.18
C LEU A 38 -5.50 5.46 5.07
N GLU A 39 -6.17 6.23 5.93
CA GLU A 39 -5.87 7.65 6.11
C GLU A 39 -4.68 7.82 7.07
N LEU A 40 -3.46 7.70 6.57
CA LEU A 40 -2.24 7.93 7.36
C LEU A 40 -1.75 9.37 7.24
N LYS A 41 -0.74 9.71 8.03
CA LYS A 41 -0.10 11.03 7.97
C LYS A 41 0.45 11.28 6.57
N PRO A 42 0.02 12.34 5.86
CA PRO A 42 0.44 12.55 4.47
C PRO A 42 1.95 12.80 4.37
N ALA A 43 2.55 12.27 3.30
CA ALA A 43 3.93 12.55 2.90
C ALA A 43 4.06 13.92 2.23
N ASP A 44 5.30 14.41 2.08
CA ASP A 44 5.59 15.53 1.17
C ASP A 44 5.68 15.01 -0.27
N VAL A 45 4.53 14.82 -0.92
CA VAL A 45 4.41 14.19 -2.24
C VAL A 45 5.08 14.97 -3.37
N GLN A 46 5.47 16.24 -3.14
CA GLN A 46 6.23 17.03 -4.10
C GLN A 46 7.73 16.72 -4.06
N ASN A 47 8.22 16.12 -2.97
CA ASN A 47 9.63 15.81 -2.80
C ASN A 47 9.93 14.40 -3.35
N PRO A 48 10.68 14.27 -4.46
CA PRO A 48 11.00 12.96 -5.03
C PRO A 48 11.83 12.07 -4.08
N ASP A 49 12.58 12.65 -3.14
CA ASP A 49 13.34 11.88 -2.14
C ASP A 49 12.41 11.10 -1.19
N GLU A 50 11.17 11.56 -1.02
CA GLU A 50 10.18 10.88 -0.18
C GLU A 50 9.79 9.52 -0.76
N VAL A 51 9.77 9.37 -2.09
CA VAL A 51 9.53 8.07 -2.73
C VAL A 51 10.58 7.04 -2.28
N ILE A 52 11.85 7.42 -2.32
CA ILE A 52 12.96 6.57 -1.87
C ILE A 52 12.87 6.29 -0.37
N ARG A 53 12.56 7.31 0.43
CA ARG A 53 12.45 7.20 1.89
C ARG A 53 11.35 6.23 2.29
N TYR A 54 10.15 6.38 1.74
CA TYR A 54 8.99 5.53 2.02
C TYR A 54 9.18 4.12 1.49
N SER A 55 9.69 3.94 0.27
CA SER A 55 10.05 2.61 -0.22
C SER A 55 11.05 1.90 0.70
N SER A 56 12.08 2.62 1.14
CA SER A 56 13.13 2.05 1.98
C SER A 56 12.64 1.66 3.37
N SER A 57 11.60 2.31 3.91
CA SER A 57 11.05 1.99 5.23
C SER A 57 10.22 0.72 5.26
N ILE A 58 9.65 0.30 4.13
CA ILE A 58 8.82 -0.92 4.05
C ILE A 58 9.49 -2.11 3.35
N LYS A 59 10.66 -1.91 2.73
CA LYS A 59 11.32 -2.96 1.94
C LYS A 59 11.55 -4.28 2.68
N SER A 60 11.81 -4.24 3.98
CA SER A 60 12.08 -5.44 4.79
C SER A 60 10.84 -6.32 4.97
N TYR A 61 9.64 -5.75 4.89
CA TYR A 61 8.38 -6.49 5.02
C TYR A 61 7.96 -7.14 3.70
N ALA A 62 8.58 -6.71 2.60
CA ALA A 62 8.28 -7.17 1.26
C ALA A 62 9.24 -8.26 0.76
N THR A 63 10.18 -8.74 1.57
CA THR A 63 11.24 -9.66 1.09
C THR A 63 10.70 -10.96 0.53
N ASP A 64 9.59 -11.46 1.09
CA ASP A 64 9.03 -12.77 0.78
C ASP A 64 7.88 -12.70 -0.22
N LEU A 65 7.64 -11.51 -0.78
CA LEU A 65 6.59 -11.25 -1.76
C LEU A 65 7.12 -11.44 -3.19
N ASP A 66 6.30 -11.92 -4.11
CA ASP A 66 6.65 -11.88 -5.53
C ASP A 66 6.57 -10.45 -6.11
N VAL A 67 6.91 -10.26 -7.39
CA VAL A 67 6.91 -8.92 -8.01
C VAL A 67 5.54 -8.22 -8.00
N PHE A 68 4.45 -8.97 -8.19
CA PHE A 68 3.09 -8.41 -8.21
C PHE A 68 2.63 -8.07 -6.81
N GLU A 69 2.86 -8.96 -5.85
CA GLU A 69 2.57 -8.71 -4.44
C GLU A 69 3.40 -7.53 -3.90
N LYS A 70 4.69 -7.43 -4.26
CA LYS A 70 5.55 -6.29 -3.91
C LYS A 70 5.00 -4.98 -4.45
N ALA A 71 4.61 -4.95 -5.72
CA ALA A 71 4.03 -3.76 -6.32
C ALA A 71 2.74 -3.35 -5.59
N ALA A 72 1.82 -4.28 -5.36
CA ALA A 72 0.58 -3.99 -4.63
C ALA A 72 0.84 -3.51 -3.20
N PHE A 73 1.80 -4.11 -2.50
CA PHE A 73 2.15 -3.70 -1.14
C PHE A 73 2.73 -2.28 -1.08
N TYR A 74 3.60 -1.92 -2.04
CA TYR A 74 4.18 -0.58 -2.10
C TYR A 74 3.12 0.46 -2.52
N GLU A 75 2.24 0.12 -3.46
CA GLU A 75 1.14 0.97 -3.88
C GLU A 75 0.20 1.27 -2.72
N TRP A 76 -0.21 0.24 -1.97
CA TRP A 76 -1.03 0.39 -0.77
C TRP A 76 -0.40 1.37 0.22
N TYR A 77 0.89 1.19 0.50
CA TYR A 77 1.59 2.01 1.47
C TYR A 77 1.73 3.46 1.01
N PHE A 78 2.06 3.68 -0.26
CA PHE A 78 2.18 5.01 -0.84
C PHE A 78 0.83 5.74 -0.91
N LYS A 79 -0.22 5.11 -1.42
CA LYS A 79 -1.55 5.73 -1.48
C LYS A 79 -2.09 6.06 -0.09
N SER A 80 -1.83 5.20 0.90
CA SER A 80 -2.21 5.47 2.29
C SER A 80 -1.50 6.71 2.89
N HIS A 81 -0.38 7.14 2.29
CA HIS A 81 0.35 8.38 2.64
C HIS A 81 0.10 9.53 1.65
N GLY A 82 -0.88 9.39 0.76
CA GLY A 82 -1.35 10.46 -0.13
C GLY A 82 -0.61 10.60 -1.46
N PHE A 83 0.30 9.67 -1.80
CA PHE A 83 0.91 9.67 -3.13
C PHE A 83 -0.11 9.29 -4.22
N ASP A 84 0.02 9.90 -5.40
CA ASP A 84 -0.68 9.49 -6.61
C ASP A 84 0.12 8.36 -7.29
N VAL A 85 -0.43 7.15 -7.29
CA VAL A 85 0.26 5.94 -7.74
C VAL A 85 -0.62 5.14 -8.69
N SER A 86 -0.06 4.75 -9.84
CA SER A 86 -0.64 3.74 -10.74
C SER A 86 0.36 2.61 -10.99
N PHE A 87 -0.11 1.50 -11.56
CA PHE A 87 0.73 0.40 -12.01
C PHE A 87 1.00 0.51 -13.50
N ALA A 88 2.24 0.25 -13.90
CA ALA A 88 2.58 -0.06 -15.29
C ALA A 88 2.88 -1.55 -15.41
N TYR A 89 2.30 -2.19 -16.42
CA TYR A 89 2.40 -3.62 -16.67
C TYR A 89 2.94 -3.90 -18.06
N ALA A 90 3.85 -4.86 -18.17
CA ALA A 90 4.35 -5.37 -19.42
C ALA A 90 4.27 -6.90 -19.43
N GLU A 91 3.66 -7.46 -20.47
CA GLU A 91 3.76 -8.88 -20.80
C GLU A 91 5.15 -9.13 -21.43
N ASP A 92 5.78 -10.26 -21.10
CA ASP A 92 7.11 -10.63 -21.63
C ASP A 92 8.14 -9.47 -21.52
N PHE A 93 8.31 -8.96 -20.30
CA PHE A 93 9.12 -7.77 -20.06
C PHE A 93 10.56 -7.97 -20.51
N ALA A 94 11.02 -7.07 -21.39
CA ALA A 94 12.34 -7.13 -22.03
C ALA A 94 12.62 -8.46 -22.80
N GLY A 95 11.58 -9.17 -23.24
CA GLY A 95 11.71 -10.42 -24.00
C GLY A 95 12.25 -11.59 -23.19
N LYS A 96 11.99 -11.61 -21.88
CA LYS A 96 12.53 -12.60 -20.93
C LYS A 96 11.60 -13.79 -20.66
N GLY A 97 10.37 -13.75 -21.16
CA GLY A 97 9.33 -14.75 -20.97
C GLY A 97 8.51 -14.59 -19.70
N ASP A 98 8.73 -13.51 -18.95
CA ASP A 98 8.04 -13.22 -17.68
C ASP A 98 7.34 -11.85 -17.75
N ASP A 99 6.13 -11.78 -17.21
CA ASP A 99 5.44 -10.52 -16.99
C ASP A 99 6.17 -9.68 -15.93
N HIS A 100 6.05 -8.35 -16.05
CA HIS A 100 6.57 -7.44 -15.03
C HIS A 100 5.58 -6.34 -14.70
N VAL A 101 5.65 -5.87 -13.45
CA VAL A 101 4.88 -4.72 -12.98
C VAL A 101 5.76 -3.79 -12.15
N TRP A 102 5.56 -2.49 -12.32
CA TRP A 102 6.19 -1.46 -11.50
C TRP A 102 5.22 -0.31 -11.25
N LEU A 103 5.59 0.60 -10.35
CA LEU A 103 4.75 1.73 -9.98
C LEU A 103 5.13 2.98 -10.77
N LEU A 104 4.12 3.78 -11.09
CA LEU A 104 4.24 5.14 -11.58
C LEU A 104 3.76 6.07 -10.46
N VAL A 105 4.70 6.76 -9.81
CA VAL A 105 4.40 7.72 -8.74
C VAL A 105 4.44 9.12 -9.33
N LYS A 106 3.28 9.79 -9.38
CA LYS A 106 3.11 11.09 -10.01
C LYS A 106 3.07 12.19 -8.96
N ASN A 107 3.78 13.29 -9.20
CA ASN A 107 3.64 14.50 -8.40
C ASN A 107 2.60 15.47 -8.99
N GLU A 108 2.20 16.49 -8.25
CA GLU A 108 1.21 17.49 -8.72
C GLU A 108 1.65 18.26 -9.98
N LYS A 109 2.95 18.29 -10.30
CA LYS A 109 3.46 18.90 -11.54
C LYS A 109 3.35 17.96 -12.74
N GLY A 110 2.93 16.72 -12.52
CA GLY A 110 2.81 15.68 -13.54
C GLY A 110 4.10 14.95 -13.85
N GLU A 111 5.17 15.17 -13.07
CA GLU A 111 6.40 14.41 -13.19
C GLU A 111 6.18 13.01 -12.60
N VAL A 112 6.70 11.99 -13.29
CA VAL A 112 6.48 10.59 -12.93
C VAL A 112 7.80 9.96 -12.50
N VAL A 113 7.85 9.46 -11.27
CA VAL A 113 8.92 8.63 -10.74
C VAL A 113 8.50 7.17 -10.89
N LYS A 114 9.32 6.39 -11.58
CA LYS A 114 9.11 4.94 -11.72
C LYS A 114 9.72 4.24 -10.52
N VAL A 115 8.99 3.30 -9.93
CA VAL A 115 9.46 2.52 -8.79
C VAL A 115 9.34 1.04 -9.10
N ASP A 116 10.48 0.36 -9.19
CA ASP A 116 10.53 -1.09 -9.27
C ASP A 116 10.86 -1.68 -7.89
N PRO A 117 9.84 -2.21 -7.16
CA PRO A 117 10.05 -2.79 -5.84
C PRO A 117 10.78 -4.14 -5.89
N SER A 118 10.91 -4.74 -7.07
CA SER A 118 11.62 -6.01 -7.31
C SER A 118 13.03 -5.82 -7.85
N PHE A 119 13.61 -4.62 -7.75
CA PHE A 119 14.90 -4.28 -8.36
C PHE A 119 16.02 -5.30 -8.07
N SER A 120 16.02 -6.00 -6.93
CA SER A 120 17.01 -7.06 -6.65
C SER A 120 16.76 -8.39 -7.37
N GLU A 121 15.51 -8.68 -7.76
CA GLU A 121 15.09 -9.95 -8.39
C GLU A 121 15.05 -9.86 -9.92
N GLY A 122 14.66 -8.72 -10.49
CA GLY A 122 14.68 -8.49 -11.94
C GLY A 122 16.07 -8.19 -12.53
N GLY A 123 17.13 -8.20 -11.71
CA GLY A 123 18.48 -7.78 -12.09
C GLY A 123 18.67 -6.26 -12.16
N GLY A 124 17.72 -5.50 -11.65
CA GLY A 124 17.80 -4.05 -11.50
C GLY A 124 18.88 -3.61 -10.50
N ARG A 125 19.41 -2.40 -10.70
CA ARG A 125 20.42 -1.81 -9.81
C ARG A 125 19.85 -0.82 -8.80
N SER A 126 18.58 -0.47 -8.95
CA SER A 126 17.93 0.63 -8.25
C SER A 126 16.43 0.42 -8.24
N MET A 127 15.82 0.75 -7.10
CA MET A 127 14.38 0.83 -6.92
C MET A 127 13.74 1.93 -7.77
N VAL A 128 14.52 2.94 -8.17
CA VAL A 128 14.13 3.92 -9.19
C VAL A 128 14.94 3.62 -10.44
N PRO A 129 14.42 2.77 -11.35
CA PRO A 129 15.15 2.35 -12.55
C PRO A 129 15.35 3.53 -13.52
N LEU A 130 16.52 3.56 -14.16
CA LEU A 130 16.86 4.55 -15.21
C LEU A 130 17.00 3.91 -16.60
N ASN A 131 16.82 2.59 -16.72
CA ASN A 131 16.88 1.90 -18.00
C ASN A 131 15.62 2.14 -18.83
N PRO A 132 15.76 2.22 -20.17
CA PRO A 132 14.68 2.55 -21.08
C PRO A 132 13.57 1.48 -21.16
N GLU A 133 13.85 0.25 -20.72
CA GLU A 133 12.85 -0.85 -20.71
C GLU A 133 11.61 -0.48 -19.90
N TYR A 134 11.77 0.23 -18.78
CA TYR A 134 10.66 0.69 -17.93
C TYR A 134 9.90 1.90 -18.54
N ALA A 135 10.25 2.33 -19.76
CA ALA A 135 9.48 3.35 -20.50
C ALA A 135 8.45 2.75 -21.46
N VAL A 136 8.45 1.43 -21.63
CA VAL A 136 7.52 0.71 -22.51
C VAL A 136 6.71 -0.24 -21.65
N TYR A 137 5.39 -0.11 -21.71
CA TYR A 137 4.43 -0.96 -21.02
C TYR A 137 3.18 -1.11 -21.88
N ASP A 138 2.52 -2.27 -21.75
CA ASP A 138 1.34 -2.61 -22.53
C ASP A 138 0.08 -2.00 -21.93
N GLN A 139 0.04 -1.93 -20.59
CA GLN A 139 -1.13 -1.45 -19.86
C GLN A 139 -0.73 -0.65 -18.62
N GLU A 140 -1.58 0.31 -18.28
CA GLU A 140 -1.55 1.02 -16.99
C GLU A 140 -2.83 0.68 -16.23
N PHE A 141 -2.72 0.44 -14.93
CA PHE A 141 -3.85 0.24 -14.03
C PHE A 141 -3.86 1.33 -12.96
N ALA A 142 -4.99 1.99 -12.76
CA ALA A 142 -5.09 3.10 -11.81
C ALA A 142 -4.88 2.65 -10.35
N ASP A 143 -5.32 1.44 -10.02
CA ASP A 143 -5.24 0.89 -8.67
C ASP A 143 -5.30 -0.63 -8.64
N ILE A 144 -5.26 -1.18 -7.43
CA ILE A 144 -5.27 -2.62 -7.17
C ILE A 144 -6.55 -3.29 -7.67
N TYR A 145 -7.68 -2.57 -7.68
CA TYR A 145 -8.97 -3.13 -8.08
C TYR A 145 -9.02 -3.30 -9.59
N GLU A 146 -8.61 -2.28 -10.35
CA GLU A 146 -8.52 -2.38 -11.81
C GLU A 146 -7.52 -3.47 -12.23
N ALA A 147 -6.36 -3.54 -11.56
CA ALA A 147 -5.34 -4.54 -11.84
C ALA A 147 -5.81 -5.97 -11.48
N SER A 148 -6.57 -6.12 -10.40
CA SER A 148 -7.16 -7.40 -9.98
C SER A 148 -8.26 -7.87 -10.90
N ASP A 149 -9.08 -6.96 -11.43
CA ASP A 149 -10.13 -7.27 -12.41
C ASP A 149 -9.53 -7.77 -13.73
N ALA A 150 -8.40 -7.20 -14.15
CA ALA A 150 -7.75 -7.55 -15.41
C ALA A 150 -6.86 -8.81 -15.31
N LEU A 151 -6.06 -8.93 -14.26
CA LEU A 151 -4.98 -9.93 -14.15
C LEU A 151 -5.24 -10.99 -13.07
N GLY A 152 -6.32 -10.85 -12.30
CA GLY A 152 -6.74 -11.75 -11.24
C GLY A 152 -6.18 -11.36 -9.87
N GLU A 153 -7.07 -11.24 -8.88
CA GLU A 153 -6.77 -10.88 -7.48
C GLU A 153 -5.60 -11.68 -6.88
N GLY A 154 -5.54 -12.98 -7.18
CA GLY A 154 -4.56 -13.89 -6.59
C GLY A 154 -3.11 -13.47 -6.84
N ARG A 155 -2.82 -12.73 -7.93
CA ARG A 155 -1.46 -12.24 -8.24
C ARG A 155 -1.02 -11.13 -7.29
N TRP A 156 -1.95 -10.43 -6.65
CA TRP A 156 -1.66 -9.19 -5.92
C TRP A 156 -1.79 -9.32 -4.40
N ALA A 157 -2.03 -10.54 -3.92
CA ALA A 157 -2.55 -10.82 -2.60
C ALA A 157 -1.52 -10.73 -1.46
N TRP A 158 -0.75 -9.64 -1.41
CA TRP A 158 0.29 -9.41 -0.39
C TRP A 158 -0.25 -9.51 1.05
N TRP A 159 -1.52 -9.19 1.27
CA TRP A 159 -2.19 -9.27 2.58
C TRP A 159 -2.32 -10.70 3.12
N LYS A 160 -2.01 -11.72 2.31
CA LYS A 160 -1.89 -13.12 2.73
C LYS A 160 -0.51 -13.45 3.31
N ASN A 161 0.49 -12.60 3.08
CA ASN A 161 1.83 -12.75 3.62
C ASN A 161 1.91 -12.17 5.03
N LYS A 162 2.45 -12.95 5.98
CA LYS A 162 2.50 -12.57 7.41
C LYS A 162 3.39 -11.34 7.69
N ASN A 163 4.49 -11.20 6.98
CA ASN A 163 5.42 -10.09 7.21
C ASN A 163 4.83 -8.78 6.67
N ALA A 164 4.28 -8.80 5.45
CA ALA A 164 3.61 -7.63 4.88
C ALA A 164 2.36 -7.23 5.69
N CYS A 165 1.62 -8.24 6.16
CA CYS A 165 0.49 -8.09 7.07
C CYS A 165 0.82 -7.36 8.38
N GLU A 166 2.01 -7.57 8.96
CA GLU A 166 2.42 -6.90 10.20
C GLU A 166 2.37 -5.37 10.06
N VAL A 167 2.81 -4.86 8.89
CA VAL A 167 2.77 -3.42 8.57
C VAL A 167 1.34 -2.90 8.48
N LEU A 168 0.42 -3.67 7.89
CA LEU A 168 -1.00 -3.30 7.83
C LEU A 168 -1.55 -3.11 9.24
N ASN A 169 -1.37 -4.11 10.11
CA ASN A 169 -1.87 -4.07 11.48
C ASN A 169 -1.29 -2.89 12.28
N GLU A 170 0.01 -2.63 12.16
CA GLU A 170 0.66 -1.48 12.78
C GLU A 170 0.06 -0.15 12.30
N ASN A 171 -0.16 -0.01 10.99
CA ASN A 171 -0.67 1.23 10.40
C ASN A 171 -2.16 1.46 10.67
N VAL A 172 -2.98 0.41 10.75
CA VAL A 172 -4.38 0.54 11.18
C VAL A 172 -4.47 1.11 12.59
N LEU A 173 -3.68 0.58 13.53
CA LEU A 173 -3.65 1.09 14.91
C LEU A 173 -3.24 2.57 14.97
N LEU A 174 -2.31 2.99 14.13
CA LEU A 174 -1.92 4.40 14.00
C LEU A 174 -3.06 5.27 13.46
N ALA A 175 -3.73 4.82 12.39
CA ALA A 175 -4.85 5.53 11.78
C ALA A 175 -6.01 5.73 12.77
N GLU A 176 -6.37 4.68 13.53
CA GLU A 176 -7.43 4.76 14.55
C GLU A 176 -7.07 5.74 15.67
N LYS A 177 -5.82 5.69 16.15
CA LYS A 177 -5.32 6.59 17.19
C LYS A 177 -5.37 8.05 16.75
N ASP A 178 -4.93 8.34 15.53
CA ASP A 178 -4.95 9.71 14.99
C ASP A 178 -6.38 10.20 14.75
N ARG A 179 -7.29 9.34 14.29
CA ARG A 179 -8.72 9.65 14.18
C ARG A 179 -9.33 9.99 15.55
N ALA A 180 -9.08 9.18 16.57
CA ALA A 180 -9.57 9.43 17.92
C ALA A 180 -9.06 10.75 18.49
N LYS A 181 -7.79 11.09 18.24
CA LYS A 181 -7.21 12.37 18.62
C LYS A 181 -7.89 13.55 17.93
N ARG A 182 -8.10 13.48 16.60
CA ARG A 182 -8.81 14.53 15.83
C ARG A 182 -10.22 14.76 16.37
N MET A 183 -10.93 13.71 16.77
CA MET A 183 -12.28 13.81 17.35
C MET A 183 -12.30 14.42 18.75
N ALA A 184 -11.24 14.26 19.54
CA ALA A 184 -11.14 14.85 20.88
C ALA A 184 -10.74 16.33 20.86
N GLU A 185 -10.13 16.79 19.78
CA GLU A 185 -9.68 18.18 19.58
C GLU A 185 -10.71 19.04 18.82
N ALA A 186 -11.76 18.43 18.27
CA ALA A 186 -12.87 19.08 17.55
C ALA A 186 -14.03 19.46 18.47
#